data_AF-A0A1W1H0J0-F1
#
_entry.id   AF-A0A1W1H0J0-F1
#
_cell.length_a   1.000
_cell.length_b   1.000
_cell.length_c   1.000
_cell.angle_alpha   90.00
_cell.angle_beta   90.00
_cell.angle_gamma   90.00
#
_symmetry.space_group_name_H-M   'P 1'
#
loop_
_entity.id
_entity.type
_entity.pdbx_description
1 polymer ?
#
loop_
_entity_poly.entity_id
_entity_poly.type
_entity_poly.pdbx_seq_one_letter_code
_entity_poly.pdbx_strand_id
1 'polypeptide(L)'
;MHAHAVRPRSDPALAAIWSRLQQQYALHQRSAPFWSAYQDMQQDLLHDHPRDLVRLCNAMAAMAEQLGAVEHAQLLRRRHAGCTSR
;
A
#
# COMPACT_ATOMS: atom_id res chain seq x y z
N MET A 1 14.88 -2.56 -17.49
CA MET A 1 13.70 -1.70 -17.22
C MET A 1 13.55 -1.59 -15.72
N HIS A 2 14.06 -0.51 -15.10
CA HIS A 2 13.92 -0.28 -13.66
C HIS A 2 12.57 0.37 -13.39
N ALA A 3 11.69 -0.37 -12.72
CA ALA A 3 10.37 0.11 -12.33
C ALA A 3 10.54 1.34 -11.41
N HIS A 4 9.74 2.37 -11.70
CA HIS A 4 9.75 3.65 -11.04
C HIS A 4 9.75 3.51 -9.52
N ALA A 5 10.80 4.00 -8.88
CA ALA A 5 10.78 4.33 -7.46
C ALA A 5 9.72 5.43 -7.26
N VAL A 6 8.47 5.02 -7.03
CA VAL A 6 7.44 5.89 -6.46
C VAL A 6 7.99 6.30 -5.10
N ARG A 7 8.65 7.46 -5.07
CA ARG A 7 9.10 8.06 -3.81
C ARG A 7 7.83 8.34 -2.99
N PRO A 8 7.61 7.68 -1.84
CA PRO A 8 6.45 7.94 -0.99
C PRO A 8 6.49 9.33 -0.34
N ARG A 9 7.54 10.12 -0.61
CA ARG A 9 7.96 11.27 0.21
C ARG A 9 7.16 12.56 -0.05
N SER A 10 6.23 12.58 -1.01
CA SER A 10 5.48 13.79 -1.36
C SER A 10 4.00 13.75 -0.98
N ASP A 11 3.48 12.63 -0.49
CA ASP A 11 2.06 12.50 -0.11
C ASP A 11 1.93 12.48 1.43
N PRO A 12 1.41 13.54 2.06
CA PRO A 12 1.30 13.62 3.51
C PRO A 12 0.39 12.55 4.10
N ALA A 13 -0.61 12.06 3.35
CA ALA A 13 -1.47 10.96 3.80
C ALA A 13 -0.68 9.64 3.88
N LEU A 14 0.16 9.35 2.88
CA LEU A 14 1.04 8.17 2.90
C LEU A 14 2.11 8.27 4.00
N ALA A 15 2.62 9.47 4.29
CA ALA A 15 3.59 9.66 5.37
C ALA A 15 3.00 9.37 6.77
N ALA A 16 1.75 9.79 7.00
CA ALA A 16 1.03 9.50 8.24
C ALA A 16 0.78 7.98 8.39
N ILE A 17 0.39 7.32 7.31
CA ILE A 17 0.13 5.88 7.29
C ILE A 17 1.40 5.07 7.46
N TRP A 18 2.50 5.51 6.85
CA TRP A 18 3.81 4.88 7.06
C TRP A 18 4.21 4.90 8.53
N SER A 19 4.01 6.03 9.21
CA SER A 19 4.29 6.18 10.64
C SER A 19 3.40 5.27 11.49
N ARG A 20 2.10 5.19 11.18
CA ARG A 20 1.14 4.34 11.89
C ARG A 20 1.44 2.85 11.67
N LEU A 21 1.79 2.46 10.45
CA LEU A 21 2.11 1.08 10.09
C LEU A 21 3.38 0.58 10.80
N GLN A 22 4.42 1.42 10.88
CA GLN A 22 5.63 1.10 11.66
C GLN A 22 5.32 0.83 13.14
N GLN A 23 4.46 1.65 13.76
CA GLN A 23 4.06 1.45 15.16
C GLN A 23 3.31 0.12 15.33
N GLN A 24 2.35 -0.17 14.46
CA GLN A 24 1.61 -1.44 14.51
C GLN A 24 2.53 -2.64 14.30
N TYR A 25 3.51 -2.53 13.39
CA TYR A 25 4.49 -3.60 13.18
C TYR A 25 5.41 -3.79 14.39
N ALA A 26 5.84 -2.71 15.05
CA ALA A 26 6.64 -2.81 16.27
C ALA A 26 5.88 -3.51 17.40
N LEU A 27 4.57 -3.26 17.51
CA LEU A 27 3.70 -3.83 18.55
C LEU A 27 3.26 -5.27 18.26
N HIS A 28 2.95 -5.57 17.00
CA HIS A 28 2.24 -6.80 16.62
C HIS A 28 2.98 -7.64 15.58
N GLN A 29 4.06 -7.14 15.00
CA GLN A 29 4.84 -7.80 13.94
C GLN A 29 3.92 -8.31 12.82
N ARG A 30 4.00 -9.61 12.48
CA ARG A 30 3.24 -10.25 11.39
C ARG A 30 1.93 -10.91 11.86
N SER A 31 1.48 -10.61 13.08
CA SER A 31 0.32 -11.26 13.69
C SER A 31 -1.02 -10.71 13.17
N ALA A 32 -2.11 -11.39 13.50
CA ALA A 32 -3.46 -10.99 13.07
C ALA A 32 -3.82 -9.52 13.44
N PRO A 33 -3.52 -9.00 14.65
CA PRO A 33 -3.76 -7.60 14.98
C PRO A 33 -3.09 -6.60 14.03
N PHE A 34 -1.88 -6.90 13.54
CA PHE A 34 -1.22 -6.07 12.54
C PHE A 34 -2.02 -6.01 11.24
N TRP A 35 -2.52 -7.16 10.77
CA TRP A 35 -3.30 -7.25 9.55
C TRP A 35 -4.68 -6.58 9.66
N SER A 36 -5.31 -6.65 10.83
CA SER A 36 -6.53 -5.88 11.11
C SER A 36 -6.27 -4.37 11.00
N ALA A 37 -5.24 -3.86 11.67
CA ALA A 37 -4.89 -2.45 11.60
C ALA A 37 -4.48 -2.02 10.17
N TYR A 38 -3.81 -2.90 9.42
CA TYR A 38 -3.47 -2.67 8.01
C TYR A 38 -4.74 -2.50 7.15
N GLN A 39 -5.75 -3.36 7.34
CA GLN A 39 -7.02 -3.27 6.63
C GLN A 39 -7.78 -2.00 6.96
N ASP A 40 -7.82 -1.60 8.24
CA ASP A 40 -8.47 -0.35 8.66
C ASP A 40 -7.80 0.87 8.00
N MET A 41 -6.47 0.94 8.02
CA MET A 41 -5.73 2.02 7.35
C MET A 41 -5.96 2.04 5.83
N GLN A 42 -6.14 0.87 5.21
CA GLN A 42 -6.45 0.79 3.79
C GLN A 42 -7.85 1.33 3.52
N GLN A 43 -8.84 1.00 4.34
CA GLN A 43 -10.21 1.52 4.20
C GLN A 43 -10.27 3.04 4.36
N ASP A 44 -9.55 3.60 5.34
CA ASP A 44 -9.44 5.05 5.55
C ASP A 44 -8.93 5.74 4.28
N LEU A 45 -7.86 5.22 3.67
CA LEU A 45 -7.31 5.76 2.41
C LEU A 45 -8.27 5.67 1.23
N LEU A 46 -9.00 4.57 1.13
CA LEU A 46 -9.94 4.37 0.02
C LEU A 46 -11.16 5.27 0.15
N HIS A 47 -11.55 5.60 1.39
CA HIS A 47 -12.59 6.57 1.66
C HIS A 47 -12.20 7.97 1.19
N ASP A 48 -10.98 8.41 1.51
CA ASP A 48 -10.50 9.76 1.18
C ASP A 48 -10.11 9.91 -0.30
N HIS A 49 -9.63 8.83 -0.93
CA HIS A 49 -9.06 8.87 -2.27
C HIS A 49 -9.51 7.69 -3.16
N PRO A 50 -10.83 7.54 -3.42
CA PRO A 50 -11.38 6.38 -4.12
C PRO A 50 -10.86 6.22 -5.55
N ARG A 51 -10.46 7.33 -6.21
CA ARG A 51 -9.91 7.31 -7.58
C ARG A 51 -8.50 6.75 -7.69
N ASP A 52 -7.77 6.70 -6.57
CA ASP A 52 -6.36 6.31 -6.48
C ASP A 52 -6.14 4.94 -5.83
N LEU A 53 -7.20 4.14 -5.68
CA LEU A 53 -7.21 2.84 -5.01
C LEU A 53 -6.00 1.96 -5.38
N VAL A 54 -5.72 1.77 -6.67
CA VAL A 54 -4.61 0.92 -7.12
C VAL A 54 -3.25 1.49 -6.69
N ARG A 55 -3.06 2.82 -6.77
CA ARG A 55 -1.81 3.46 -6.36
C ARG A 55 -1.60 3.30 -4.85
N LEU A 56 -2.64 3.53 -4.06
CA LEU A 56 -2.58 3.53 -2.60
C LEU A 56 -2.43 2.12 -2.03
N CYS A 57 -3.18 1.14 -2.55
CA CYS A 57 -3.00 -0.27 -2.18
C CYS A 57 -1.57 -0.75 -2.49
N ASN A 58 -1.04 -0.40 -3.66
CA ASN A 58 0.34 -0.76 -4.04
C ASN A 58 1.38 -0.09 -3.14
N ALA A 59 1.17 1.19 -2.78
CA ALA A 59 2.05 1.88 -1.85
C ALA A 59 2.03 1.20 -0.47
N MET A 60 0.86 0.85 0.06
CA MET A 60 0.76 0.13 1.33
C MET A 60 1.37 -1.27 1.28
N ALA A 61 1.22 -1.99 0.17
CA ALA A 61 1.84 -3.30 0.00
C ALA A 61 3.38 -3.20 0.00
N ALA A 62 3.94 -2.22 -0.72
CA ALA A 62 5.38 -1.95 -0.71
C ALA A 62 5.89 -1.55 0.69
N MET A 63 5.11 -0.76 1.45
CA MET A 63 5.43 -0.42 2.84
C MET A 63 5.46 -1.66 3.74
N ALA A 64 4.49 -2.56 3.62
CA ALA A 64 4.48 -3.81 4.39
C ALA A 64 5.68 -4.72 4.04
N GLU A 65 6.07 -4.78 2.78
CA GLU A 65 7.29 -5.47 2.34
C GLU A 65 8.57 -4.84 2.92
N GLN A 66 8.67 -3.50 2.90
CA GLN A 66 9.81 -2.79 3.48
C GLN A 66 9.98 -3.02 4.99
N LEU A 67 8.88 -3.28 5.71
CA LEU A 67 8.91 -3.65 7.13
C LEU A 67 9.26 -5.13 7.36
N GLY A 68 9.30 -5.95 6.31
CA GLY A 68 9.43 -7.40 6.43
C GLY A 68 8.13 -8.09 6.86
N ALA A 69 6.99 -7.38 6.82
CA ALA A 69 5.70 -7.98 7.12
C ALA A 69 5.25 -8.97 6.04
N VAL A 70 5.72 -8.78 4.79
CA VAL A 70 5.58 -9.67 3.64
C VAL A 70 6.95 -9.83 2.98
N GLU A 71 7.25 -11.01 2.44
CA GLU A 71 8.53 -11.27 1.75
C GLU A 71 8.54 -10.75 0.31
N HIS A 72 7.38 -10.74 -0.36
CA HIS A 72 7.20 -10.17 -1.70
C HIS A 72 5.79 -9.58 -1.84
N ALA A 73 5.71 -8.25 -1.98
CA ALA A 73 4.42 -7.60 -2.20
C ALA A 73 3.95 -7.79 -3.65
N GLN A 74 2.81 -8.45 -3.84
CA GLN A 74 2.16 -8.52 -5.15
C GLN A 74 1.40 -7.23 -5.43
N LEU A 75 1.94 -6.43 -6.36
CA LEU A 75 1.32 -5.16 -6.75
C LEU A 75 0.14 -5.40 -7.71
N LEU A 76 -0.98 -4.74 -7.44
CA LEU A 76 -2.13 -4.69 -8.32
C LEU A 76 -1.74 -3.97 -9.61
N ARG A 77 -1.83 -4.67 -10.75
CA ARG A 77 -1.70 -4.05 -12.06
C ARG A 77 -3.06 -3.53 -12.51
N ARG A 78 -3.17 -2.23 -12.79
CA ARG A 78 -4.32 -1.70 -13.54
C ARG A 78 -4.20 -2.26 -14.96
N ARG A 79 -4.95 -3.32 -15.28
CA ARG A 79 -5.09 -3.78 -16.66
C ARG A 79 -5.82 -2.65 -17.39
N HIS A 80 -5.08 -1.81 -18.11
CA HIS A 80 -5.70 -1.02 -19.16
C HIS A 80 -6.34 -2.04 -20.09
N ALA A 81 -7.67 -2.05 -20.16
CA ALA A 81 -8.40 -2.73 -21.20
C ALA A 81 -8.14 -1.98 -22.52
N GLY A 82 -6.92 -2.09 -23.03
CA GLY A 82 -6.54 -1.73 -24.39
C GLY A 82 -6.60 -2.99 -25.24
N CYS A 83 -7.80 -3.55 -25.41
CA CYS A 83 -8.09 -4.42 -26.55
C CYS A 83 -9.01 -3.63 -27.46
N THR A 84 -8.45 -2.68 -28.21
CA THR A 84 -9.04 -2.30 -29.47
C THR A 84 -8.80 -3.47 -30.43
N SER A 85 -9.74 -4.40 -30.47
CA SER A 85 -9.93 -5.20 -31.68
C SER A 85 -10.53 -4.29 -32.74
N ARG A 86 -9.74 -3.92 -33.74
CA ARG A 86 -10.22 -3.74 -35.11
C ARG A 86 -9.08 -3.96 -36.08
#